data_AF-A0A3N0Z6X4-F1
#
_entry.id   AF-A0A3N0Z6X4-F1
#
_cell.length_a   1.000
_cell.length_b   1.000
_cell.length_c   1.000
_cell.angle_alpha   90.00
_cell.angle_beta   90.00
_cell.angle_gamma   90.00
#
_symmetry.space_group_name_H-M   'P 1'
#
loop_
_entity.id
_entity.type
_entity.pdbx_description
1 polymer ?
#
loop_
_entity_poly.entity_id
_entity_poly.type
_entity_poly.pdbx_seq_one_letter_code
_entity_poly.pdbx_strand_id
1 'polypeptide(L)'
;MGTSRRAFLTRLGRSKGFLIEETYSSSITHIVSENNSGDEVQAWLDNQTGRDTSSSVCLLDIRWFTESMEAGHPVTVQDRHTLQVNPKPNIDPAAMLMKSYACQRRTPLKHHNSILTDALEILAQNAEYNDNEGRSVAFRRAASVLKALPHRVKSMEDLRSLPCLGDHSQRVIKALTGIFGVGVRTADRWFREGLRSPDDLIRTGQQLNRAQQAGVQYYNDLQKPVTKAEADVISDIVEKAVHAVLPGAEIQLMGGFRRGKEVGHDVDFLITHPEEGKEEGLMPKITNWLEEQGLLLYQKTTRNSYLEKMDGPARAPNNMDRFERCFSIFKLQASAESCKSNSTTSVQDISTGSETERPRDQHSEESDWRAVRVDLVVSPYSQFAFATLGWTGSKLFERELRRWAGQEKHMSLSSHALYDSKQNLYLRAKTEEEIFAYLGLEFIPPSERNA
;
A
#
# COMPACT_ATOMS: atom_id res chain seq x y z
N MET A 1 -1.11 -42.71 5.21
CA MET A 1 -1.21 -44.05 4.58
C MET A 1 -2.64 -44.42 4.13
N GLY A 2 -2.81 -45.09 2.97
CA GLY A 2 -4.11 -45.55 2.45
C GLY A 2 -4.66 -46.83 3.12
N THR A 3 -5.99 -47.03 3.07
CA THR A 3 -6.71 -48.08 3.82
C THR A 3 -6.22 -49.50 3.56
N SER A 4 -6.00 -49.90 2.31
CA SER A 4 -5.53 -51.25 1.96
C SER A 4 -4.12 -51.53 2.47
N ARG A 5 -3.23 -50.53 2.40
CA ARG A 5 -1.84 -50.61 2.87
C ARG A 5 -1.79 -50.73 4.40
N ARG A 6 -2.63 -49.95 5.10
CA ARG A 6 -2.79 -50.04 6.56
C ARG A 6 -3.23 -51.43 6.99
N ALA A 7 -4.29 -51.96 6.39
CA ALA A 7 -4.82 -53.29 6.74
C ALA A 7 -3.81 -54.42 6.49
N PHE A 8 -2.98 -54.31 5.45
CA PHE A 8 -1.89 -55.25 5.20
C PHE A 8 -0.83 -55.19 6.32
N LEU A 9 -0.33 -54.00 6.65
CA LEU A 9 0.70 -53.82 7.68
C LEU A 9 0.22 -54.23 9.07
N THR A 10 -1.03 -53.91 9.43
CA THR A 10 -1.62 -54.33 10.71
C THR A 10 -1.65 -55.84 10.84
N ARG A 11 -2.11 -56.57 9.81
CA ARG A 11 -2.12 -58.04 9.83
C ARG A 11 -0.72 -58.62 9.90
N LEU A 12 0.22 -58.04 9.16
CA LEU A 12 1.61 -58.48 9.14
C LEU A 12 2.31 -58.27 10.48
N GLY A 13 2.11 -57.12 11.14
CA GLY A 13 2.68 -56.87 12.46
C GLY A 13 2.08 -57.76 13.54
N ARG A 14 0.75 -57.94 13.53
CA ARG A 14 0.06 -58.86 14.47
C ARG A 14 0.54 -60.30 14.32
N SER A 15 0.78 -60.79 13.09
CA SER A 15 1.30 -62.15 12.86
C SER A 15 2.74 -62.34 13.36
N LYS A 16 3.49 -61.25 13.57
CA LYS A 16 4.82 -61.22 14.18
C LYS A 16 4.80 -60.86 15.67
N GLY A 17 3.63 -60.84 16.30
CA GLY A 17 3.49 -60.61 17.75
C GLY A 17 3.46 -59.15 18.18
N PHE A 18 3.39 -58.19 17.25
CA PHE A 18 3.24 -56.78 17.58
C PHE A 18 1.81 -56.46 18.00
N LEU A 19 1.66 -55.71 19.10
CA LEU A 19 0.38 -55.16 19.53
C LEU A 19 0.08 -53.89 18.71
N ILE A 20 -0.83 -54.04 17.75
CA ILE A 20 -1.23 -52.94 16.86
C ILE A 20 -2.73 -52.68 17.03
N GLU A 21 -3.05 -51.48 17.50
CA GLU A 21 -4.41 -50.98 17.64
C GLU A 21 -4.89 -50.29 16.36
N GLU A 22 -6.17 -50.44 16.03
CA GLU A 22 -6.78 -49.80 14.85
C GLU A 22 -7.35 -48.42 15.15
N THR A 23 -7.64 -48.15 16.43
CA THR A 23 -8.13 -46.86 16.93
C THR A 23 -7.19 -46.33 17.98
N TYR A 24 -7.09 -45.00 18.05
CA TYR A 24 -6.23 -44.37 19.06
C TYR A 24 -6.76 -44.62 20.47
N SER A 25 -5.87 -44.91 21.42
CA SER A 25 -6.16 -45.04 22.84
C SER A 25 -4.97 -44.54 23.67
N SER A 26 -5.20 -44.27 24.96
CA SER A 26 -4.15 -43.82 25.88
C SER A 26 -3.04 -44.84 26.15
N SER A 27 -3.21 -46.10 25.72
CA SER A 27 -2.19 -47.16 25.84
C SER A 27 -1.21 -47.20 24.67
N ILE A 28 -1.40 -46.37 23.63
CA ILE A 28 -0.51 -46.33 22.47
C ILE A 28 0.81 -45.64 22.82
N THR A 29 1.92 -46.31 22.53
CA THR A 29 3.28 -45.80 22.77
C THR A 29 3.96 -45.27 21.51
N HIS A 30 3.56 -45.77 20.33
CA HIS A 30 4.16 -45.45 19.04
C HIS A 30 3.08 -45.22 17.99
N ILE A 31 3.20 -44.15 17.22
CA ILE A 31 2.40 -43.90 16.02
C ILE A 31 3.34 -43.95 14.83
N VAL A 32 3.10 -44.90 13.92
CA VAL A 32 3.89 -45.06 12.71
C VAL A 32 3.11 -44.53 11.51
N SER A 33 3.76 -43.71 10.69
CA SER A 33 3.19 -43.19 9.46
C SER A 33 4.09 -43.41 8.24
N GLU A 34 3.46 -43.56 7.08
CA GLU A 34 4.10 -43.72 5.77
C GLU A 34 3.66 -42.55 4.88
N ASN A 35 4.65 -41.76 4.41
CA ASN A 35 4.47 -40.57 3.56
C ASN A 35 3.68 -39.42 4.22
N ASN A 36 3.86 -39.19 5.52
CA ASN A 36 3.29 -38.05 6.23
C ASN A 36 4.38 -37.29 6.99
N SER A 37 4.21 -35.98 7.15
CA SER A 37 5.12 -35.16 7.96
C SER A 37 4.83 -35.31 9.46
N GLY A 38 5.79 -34.96 10.33
CA GLY A 38 5.55 -34.94 11.77
C GLY A 38 4.41 -34.00 12.16
N ASP A 39 4.33 -32.83 11.52
CA ASP A 39 3.28 -31.84 11.75
C ASP A 39 1.87 -32.37 11.40
N GLU A 40 1.74 -33.15 10.32
CA GLU A 40 0.47 -33.78 9.92
C GLU A 40 0.01 -34.84 10.93
N VAL A 41 0.95 -35.68 11.39
CA VAL A 41 0.66 -36.74 12.37
C VAL A 41 0.35 -36.13 13.74
N GLN A 42 1.06 -35.07 14.13
CA GLN A 42 0.78 -34.33 15.36
C GLN A 42 -0.60 -33.66 15.32
N ALA A 43 -0.98 -33.03 14.20
CA ALA A 43 -2.31 -32.43 14.07
C ALA A 43 -3.44 -33.48 14.12
N TRP A 44 -3.22 -34.67 13.56
CA TRP A 44 -4.15 -35.78 13.70
C TRP A 44 -4.26 -36.23 15.16
N LEU A 45 -3.12 -36.36 15.86
CA LEU A 45 -3.07 -36.76 17.28
C LEU A 45 -3.80 -35.74 18.17
N ASP A 46 -3.55 -34.44 17.98
CA ASP A 46 -4.21 -33.35 18.71
C ASP A 46 -5.74 -33.41 18.60
N ASN A 47 -6.25 -33.81 17.42
CA ASN A 47 -7.69 -34.02 17.19
C ASN A 47 -8.26 -35.26 17.90
N GLN A 48 -7.44 -36.28 18.16
CA GLN A 48 -7.85 -37.47 18.91
C GLN A 48 -7.82 -37.23 20.43
N THR A 49 -6.91 -36.39 20.92
CA THR A 49 -6.67 -36.18 22.37
C THR A 49 -7.28 -34.89 22.93
N GLY A 50 -7.84 -34.01 22.10
CA GLY A 50 -8.49 -32.79 22.57
C GLY A 50 -7.53 -31.74 23.13
N ARG A 51 -6.27 -31.70 22.63
CA ARG A 51 -5.16 -30.82 23.08
C ARG A 51 -4.65 -31.04 24.52
N ASP A 52 -5.11 -32.08 25.21
CA ASP A 52 -4.62 -32.39 26.56
C ASP A 52 -3.29 -33.17 26.47
N THR A 53 -2.23 -32.61 27.08
CA THR A 53 -0.84 -33.06 26.88
C THR A 53 -0.32 -33.77 28.12
N SER A 54 -0.23 -35.10 28.07
CA SER A 54 0.76 -35.87 28.86
C SER A 54 1.01 -37.31 28.35
N SER A 55 0.73 -37.63 27.08
CA SER A 55 1.13 -38.94 26.52
C SER A 55 2.43 -38.79 25.71
N SER A 56 3.50 -39.41 26.18
CA SER A 56 4.82 -39.48 25.52
C SER A 56 4.77 -40.47 24.35
N VAL A 57 3.94 -40.19 23.35
CA VAL A 57 3.79 -41.05 22.16
C VAL A 57 4.89 -40.71 21.15
N CYS A 58 5.62 -41.72 20.70
CA CYS A 58 6.66 -41.54 19.70
C CYS A 58 6.04 -41.44 18.29
N LEU A 59 6.27 -40.34 17.57
CA LEU A 59 5.85 -40.18 16.19
C LEU A 59 6.95 -40.66 15.24
N LEU A 60 6.67 -41.72 14.49
CA LEU A 60 7.67 -42.48 13.76
C LEU A 60 7.34 -42.63 12.27
N ASP A 61 8.39 -42.64 11.48
CA ASP A 61 8.37 -43.02 10.07
C ASP A 61 8.26 -44.55 9.91
N ILE A 62 7.67 -44.99 8.81
CA ILE A 62 7.50 -46.41 8.44
C ILE A 62 8.81 -47.22 8.49
N ARG A 63 9.96 -46.57 8.33
CA ARG A 63 11.29 -47.19 8.49
C ARG A 63 11.43 -47.91 9.83
N TRP A 64 10.99 -47.31 10.94
CA TRP A 64 11.08 -47.97 12.25
C TRP A 64 10.28 -49.27 12.31
N PHE A 65 9.08 -49.27 11.72
CA PHE A 65 8.26 -50.46 11.66
C PHE A 65 8.92 -51.53 10.79
N THR A 66 9.51 -51.14 9.67
CA THR A 66 10.20 -52.07 8.76
C THR A 66 11.40 -52.74 9.45
N GLU A 67 12.22 -51.96 10.15
CA GLU A 67 13.38 -52.47 10.90
C GLU A 67 12.96 -53.33 12.12
N SER A 68 11.89 -52.95 12.81
CA SER A 68 11.33 -53.76 13.91
C SER A 68 10.82 -55.12 13.42
N MET A 69 10.20 -55.13 12.24
CA MET A 69 9.69 -56.34 11.62
C MET A 69 10.82 -57.29 11.17
N GLU A 70 11.95 -56.74 10.73
CA GLU A 70 13.16 -57.50 10.40
C GLU A 70 13.81 -58.10 11.65
N ALA A 71 13.89 -57.32 12.74
CA ALA A 71 14.42 -57.78 14.03
C ALA A 71 13.47 -58.75 14.78
N GLY A 72 12.19 -58.78 14.40
CA GLY A 72 11.16 -59.58 15.08
C GLY A 72 10.71 -59.02 16.43
N HIS A 73 11.16 -57.81 16.81
CA HIS A 73 10.76 -57.10 18.01
C HIS A 73 10.89 -55.58 17.78
N PRO A 74 10.21 -54.71 18.57
CA PRO A 74 10.41 -53.26 18.49
C PRO A 74 11.89 -52.90 18.69
N VAL A 75 12.48 -52.21 17.72
CA VAL A 75 13.86 -51.72 17.84
C VAL A 75 13.90 -50.39 18.59
N THR A 76 15.06 -50.03 19.14
CA THR A 76 15.24 -48.74 19.82
C THR A 76 15.00 -47.59 18.85
N VAL A 77 14.20 -46.60 19.28
CA VAL A 77 13.95 -45.39 18.49
C VAL A 77 15.24 -44.59 18.36
N GLN A 78 15.54 -44.14 17.13
CA GLN A 78 16.71 -43.32 16.79
C GLN A 78 16.20 -42.09 16.04
N ASP A 79 17.00 -41.03 15.94
CA ASP A 79 16.59 -39.78 15.28
C ASP A 79 16.10 -40.00 13.85
N ARG A 80 16.72 -40.93 13.11
CA ARG A 80 16.33 -41.31 11.74
C ARG A 80 14.93 -41.92 11.62
N HIS A 81 14.40 -42.44 12.73
CA HIS A 81 13.07 -43.03 12.84
C HIS A 81 12.01 -41.99 13.18
N THR A 82 12.40 -40.89 13.83
CA THR A 82 11.46 -39.89 14.34
C THR A 82 10.98 -38.95 13.25
N LEU A 83 9.68 -38.66 13.26
CA LEU A 83 9.12 -37.59 12.45
C LEU A 83 9.39 -36.26 13.15
N GLN A 84 10.09 -35.36 12.47
CA GLN A 84 10.38 -34.02 12.99
C GLN A 84 9.09 -33.20 13.07
N VAL A 85 8.77 -32.72 14.28
CA VAL A 85 7.66 -31.79 14.53
C VAL A 85 8.27 -30.43 14.82
N ASN A 86 7.92 -29.42 14.03
CA ASN A 86 8.40 -28.07 14.33
C ASN A 86 7.63 -27.54 15.54
N PRO A 87 8.30 -27.08 16.62
CA PRO A 87 7.60 -26.42 17.71
C PRO A 87 6.86 -25.22 17.14
N LYS A 88 5.52 -25.21 17.28
CA LYS A 88 4.73 -24.02 16.96
C LYS A 88 5.34 -22.86 17.75
N PRO A 89 5.68 -21.73 17.11
CA PRO A 89 6.12 -20.57 17.88
C PRO A 89 5.01 -20.27 18.89
N ASN A 90 5.40 -20.13 20.16
CA ASN A 90 4.50 -19.76 21.24
C ASN A 90 4.08 -18.30 21.04
N ILE A 91 3.18 -18.09 20.08
CA ILE A 91 2.59 -16.80 19.74
C ILE A 91 1.31 -16.73 20.55
N ASP A 92 1.28 -15.80 21.50
CA ASP A 92 0.06 -15.37 22.16
C ASP A 92 -1.03 -15.10 21.10
N PRO A 93 -2.13 -15.87 21.07
CA PRO A 93 -3.18 -15.73 20.05
C PRO A 93 -3.82 -14.34 20.04
N ALA A 94 -3.74 -13.59 21.16
CA ALA A 94 -4.30 -12.24 21.28
C ALA A 94 -3.38 -11.16 20.68
N ALA A 95 -2.06 -11.38 20.64
CA ALA A 95 -1.08 -10.39 20.20
C ALA A 95 -0.95 -10.26 18.66
N MET A 96 -1.50 -11.21 17.90
CA MET A 96 -1.28 -11.30 16.44
C MET A 96 -2.56 -11.43 15.62
N LEU A 97 -3.72 -11.05 16.18
CA LEU A 97 -4.92 -10.90 15.36
C LEU A 97 -4.81 -9.63 14.51
N MET A 98 -4.46 -9.82 13.23
CA MET A 98 -4.40 -8.77 12.23
C MET A 98 -5.70 -7.93 12.26
N LYS A 99 -5.58 -6.62 12.52
CA LYS A 99 -6.72 -5.72 12.63
C LYS A 99 -7.34 -5.46 11.27
N SER A 100 -8.66 -5.29 11.20
CA SER A 100 -9.40 -5.10 9.93
C SER A 100 -9.26 -3.68 9.37
N TYR A 101 -9.19 -2.67 10.24
CA TYR A 101 -9.02 -1.26 9.85
C TYR A 101 -7.55 -0.90 9.66
N ALA A 102 -7.23 -0.20 8.57
CA ALA A 102 -5.85 0.25 8.30
C ALA A 102 -5.36 1.24 9.36
N CYS A 103 -6.25 2.05 9.94
CA CYS A 103 -5.93 2.96 11.04
C CYS A 103 -5.60 2.27 12.38
N GLN A 104 -5.64 0.93 12.43
CA GLN A 104 -5.20 0.12 13.57
C GLN A 104 -3.96 -0.71 13.24
N ARG A 105 -3.31 -0.44 12.09
CA ARG A 105 -2.15 -1.19 11.62
C ARG A 105 -1.02 -0.25 11.25
N ARG A 106 0.17 -0.54 11.76
CA ARG A 106 1.40 0.09 11.29
C ARG A 106 1.75 -0.52 9.93
N THR A 107 1.74 0.31 8.88
CA THR A 107 2.03 -0.11 7.50
C THR A 107 3.26 0.63 6.99
N PRO A 108 4.46 0.01 7.09
CA PRO A 108 5.71 0.64 6.66
C PRO A 108 5.77 0.76 5.14
N LEU A 109 6.61 1.67 4.65
CA LEU A 109 6.85 1.83 3.22
C LEU A 109 7.51 0.59 2.60
N LYS A 110 8.52 0.03 3.27
CA LYS A 110 9.18 -1.23 2.88
C LYS A 110 8.51 -2.39 3.60
N HIS A 111 8.08 -3.39 2.86
CA HIS A 111 7.36 -4.55 3.41
C HIS A 111 7.74 -5.85 2.67
N HIS A 112 7.35 -7.00 3.22
CA HIS A 112 7.85 -8.31 2.80
C HIS A 112 7.08 -8.96 1.63
N ASN A 113 6.04 -8.30 1.13
CA ASN A 113 5.03 -8.92 0.25
C ASN A 113 4.78 -8.15 -1.06
N SER A 114 5.78 -7.40 -1.55
CA SER A 114 5.66 -6.53 -2.74
C SER A 114 5.08 -7.23 -3.95
N ILE A 115 5.57 -8.43 -4.28
CA ILE A 115 5.08 -9.23 -5.42
C ILE A 115 3.55 -9.41 -5.38
N LEU A 116 2.97 -9.67 -4.20
CA LEU A 116 1.54 -9.87 -4.04
C LEU A 116 0.78 -8.54 -4.02
N THR A 117 1.33 -7.53 -3.35
CA THR A 117 0.66 -6.23 -3.22
C THR A 117 0.63 -5.49 -4.54
N ASP A 118 1.72 -5.51 -5.31
CA ASP A 118 1.82 -4.82 -6.61
C ASP A 118 0.76 -5.38 -7.58
N ALA A 119 0.59 -6.70 -7.61
CA ALA A 119 -0.44 -7.35 -8.40
C ALA A 119 -1.86 -6.97 -7.93
N LEU A 120 -2.11 -6.94 -6.62
CA LEU A 120 -3.40 -6.51 -6.07
C LEU A 120 -3.69 -5.03 -6.35
N GLU A 121 -2.66 -4.17 -6.34
CA GLU A 121 -2.78 -2.75 -6.66
C GLU A 121 -3.09 -2.53 -8.14
N ILE A 122 -2.45 -3.26 -9.05
CA ILE A 122 -2.80 -3.25 -10.48
C ILE A 122 -4.27 -3.65 -10.69
N LEU A 123 -4.74 -4.70 -9.99
CA LEU A 123 -6.14 -5.11 -10.06
C LEU A 123 -7.09 -4.08 -9.44
N ALA A 124 -6.67 -3.40 -8.38
CA ALA A 124 -7.44 -2.32 -7.78
C ALA A 124 -7.58 -1.11 -8.71
N GLN A 125 -6.50 -0.73 -9.37
CA GLN A 125 -6.50 0.32 -10.39
C GLN A 125 -7.41 -0.07 -11.55
N ASN A 126 -7.27 -1.31 -12.07
CA ASN A 126 -8.16 -1.79 -13.11
C ASN A 126 -9.63 -1.77 -12.72
N ALA A 127 -9.97 -2.18 -11.49
CA ALA A 127 -11.34 -2.12 -11.01
C ALA A 127 -11.85 -0.67 -10.94
N GLU A 128 -11.02 0.28 -10.50
CA GLU A 128 -11.36 1.72 -10.48
C GLU A 128 -11.61 2.26 -11.88
N TYR A 129 -10.78 1.90 -12.87
CA TYR A 129 -10.99 2.29 -14.28
C TYR A 129 -12.23 1.69 -14.94
N ASN A 130 -12.81 0.63 -14.38
CA ASN A 130 -14.06 0.03 -14.84
C ASN A 130 -15.25 0.46 -13.97
N ASP A 131 -15.13 1.57 -13.23
CA ASP A 131 -16.14 2.10 -12.32
C ASP A 131 -16.64 1.08 -11.28
N ASN A 132 -15.79 0.10 -10.93
CA ASN A 132 -16.08 -0.91 -9.91
C ASN A 132 -15.36 -0.57 -8.60
N GLU A 133 -15.84 0.50 -7.96
CA GLU A 133 -15.25 1.05 -6.74
C GLU A 133 -15.20 0.01 -5.60
N GLY A 134 -16.26 -0.79 -5.42
CA GLY A 134 -16.31 -1.82 -4.39
C GLY A 134 -15.19 -2.84 -4.52
N ARG A 135 -14.91 -3.30 -5.76
CA ARG A 135 -13.82 -4.24 -6.03
C ARG A 135 -12.45 -3.58 -5.90
N SER A 136 -12.31 -2.32 -6.33
CA SER A 136 -11.07 -1.54 -6.13
C SER A 136 -10.73 -1.42 -4.64
N VAL A 137 -11.72 -1.06 -3.83
CA VAL A 137 -11.60 -0.96 -2.37
C VAL A 137 -11.22 -2.30 -1.73
N ALA A 138 -11.82 -3.40 -2.18
CA ALA A 138 -11.51 -4.74 -1.69
C ALA A 138 -10.05 -5.14 -1.96
N PHE A 139 -9.56 -4.95 -3.19
CA PHE A 139 -8.16 -5.23 -3.52
C PHE A 139 -7.17 -4.34 -2.77
N ARG A 140 -7.47 -3.04 -2.63
CA ARG A 140 -6.66 -2.11 -1.80
C ARG A 140 -6.58 -2.57 -0.34
N ARG A 141 -7.70 -3.01 0.25
CA ARG A 141 -7.70 -3.54 1.62
C ARG A 141 -6.88 -4.81 1.75
N ALA A 142 -6.98 -5.73 0.78
CA ALA A 142 -6.18 -6.95 0.77
C ALA A 142 -4.67 -6.62 0.68
N ALA A 143 -4.27 -5.74 -0.25
CA ALA A 143 -2.89 -5.29 -0.38
C ALA A 143 -2.38 -4.67 0.93
N SER A 144 -3.15 -3.78 1.55
CA SER A 144 -2.81 -3.14 2.81
C SER A 144 -2.58 -4.10 3.97
N VAL A 145 -3.40 -5.15 4.07
CA VAL A 145 -3.20 -6.20 5.09
C VAL A 145 -1.87 -6.92 4.86
N LEU A 146 -1.53 -7.23 3.60
CA LEU A 146 -0.26 -7.89 3.26
C LEU A 146 0.96 -6.98 3.48
N LYS A 147 0.83 -5.66 3.29
CA LYS A 147 1.89 -4.69 3.61
C LYS A 147 2.19 -4.62 5.11
N ALA A 148 1.17 -4.79 5.94
CA ALA A 148 1.30 -4.74 7.40
C ALA A 148 1.82 -6.05 8.03
N LEU A 149 1.99 -7.13 7.25
CA LEU A 149 2.52 -8.38 7.78
C LEU A 149 4.02 -8.24 8.11
N PRO A 150 4.48 -8.71 9.28
CA PRO A 150 5.89 -8.65 9.67
C PRO A 150 6.75 -9.72 8.98
N HIS A 151 6.16 -10.52 8.10
CA HIS A 151 6.81 -11.62 7.41
C HIS A 151 6.24 -11.80 6.01
N ARG A 152 7.02 -12.49 5.18
CA ARG A 152 6.60 -12.89 3.84
C ARG A 152 5.58 -14.03 3.91
N VAL A 153 4.50 -13.92 3.14
CA VAL A 153 3.55 -15.01 2.90
C VAL A 153 4.26 -16.12 2.12
N LYS A 154 4.24 -17.34 2.67
CA LYS A 154 4.86 -18.54 2.12
C LYS A 154 3.83 -19.49 1.51
N SER A 155 2.61 -19.49 2.04
CA SER A 155 1.57 -20.44 1.65
C SER A 155 0.17 -19.81 1.65
N MET A 156 -0.78 -20.53 1.04
CA MET A 156 -2.19 -20.15 1.12
C MET A 156 -2.78 -20.31 2.52
N GLU A 157 -2.14 -21.09 3.40
CA GLU A 157 -2.58 -21.24 4.79
C GLU A 157 -2.37 -19.96 5.59
N ASP A 158 -1.27 -19.26 5.33
CA ASP A 158 -0.92 -17.97 5.95
C ASP A 158 -1.98 -16.88 5.69
N LEU A 159 -2.83 -17.07 4.66
CA LEU A 159 -3.85 -16.11 4.25
C LEU A 159 -5.22 -16.36 4.87
N ARG A 160 -5.50 -17.58 5.38
CA ARG A 160 -6.87 -17.99 5.74
C ARG A 160 -7.47 -17.19 6.90
N SER A 161 -6.63 -16.72 7.81
CA SER A 161 -7.04 -15.97 9.01
C SER A 161 -6.98 -14.45 8.82
N LEU A 162 -6.53 -13.97 7.66
CA LEU A 162 -6.33 -12.53 7.45
C LEU A 162 -7.64 -11.83 7.06
N PRO A 163 -7.96 -10.69 7.68
CA PRO A 163 -9.14 -9.91 7.32
C PRO A 163 -8.99 -9.35 5.89
N CYS A 164 -10.13 -9.01 5.28
CA CYS A 164 -10.19 -8.42 3.94
C CYS A 164 -9.69 -9.30 2.78
N LEU A 165 -9.23 -10.52 3.06
CA LEU A 165 -8.83 -11.54 2.10
C LEU A 165 -9.95 -12.57 1.93
N GLY A 166 -11.07 -12.14 1.33
CA GLY A 166 -12.16 -13.05 0.95
C GLY A 166 -11.77 -13.99 -0.18
N ASP A 167 -12.63 -14.98 -0.47
CA ASP A 167 -12.34 -16.06 -1.42
C ASP A 167 -11.88 -15.56 -2.80
N HIS A 168 -12.40 -14.41 -3.26
CA HIS A 168 -11.97 -13.83 -4.54
C HIS A 168 -10.50 -13.37 -4.51
N SER A 169 -10.10 -12.63 -3.48
CA SER A 169 -8.71 -12.18 -3.32
C SER A 169 -7.76 -13.38 -3.13
N GLN A 170 -8.19 -14.41 -2.39
CA GLN A 170 -7.42 -15.64 -2.23
C GLN A 170 -7.28 -16.42 -3.55
N ARG A 171 -8.33 -16.52 -4.37
CA ARG A 171 -8.24 -17.14 -5.71
C ARG A 171 -7.29 -16.38 -6.63
N VAL A 172 -7.34 -15.05 -6.59
CA VAL A 172 -6.43 -14.17 -7.35
C VAL A 172 -4.98 -14.38 -6.88
N ILE A 173 -4.73 -14.36 -5.57
CA ILE A 173 -3.38 -14.61 -5.03
C ILE A 173 -2.91 -16.02 -5.40
N LYS A 174 -3.75 -17.04 -5.28
CA LYS A 174 -3.44 -18.41 -5.69
C LYS A 174 -3.05 -18.49 -7.18
N ALA A 175 -3.78 -17.79 -8.04
CA ALA A 175 -3.46 -17.71 -9.47
C ALA A 175 -2.11 -16.99 -9.70
N LEU A 176 -1.85 -15.89 -8.99
CA LEU A 176 -0.57 -15.16 -9.08
C LEU A 176 0.62 -15.98 -8.57
N THR A 177 0.44 -16.78 -7.51
CA THR A 177 1.49 -17.67 -6.96
C THR A 177 1.75 -18.92 -7.80
N GLY A 178 0.84 -19.25 -8.73
CA GLY A 178 0.96 -20.39 -9.65
C GLY A 178 1.36 -20.00 -11.08
N ILE A 179 1.59 -18.72 -11.36
CA ILE A 179 1.85 -18.20 -12.71
C ILE A 179 3.17 -17.41 -12.70
N PHE A 180 4.19 -17.91 -13.42
CA PHE A 180 5.36 -17.11 -13.78
C PHE A 180 4.98 -16.15 -14.93
N GLY A 181 5.01 -14.85 -14.66
CA GLY A 181 4.86 -13.78 -15.67
C GLY A 181 3.49 -13.68 -16.33
N VAL A 182 2.51 -13.02 -15.69
CA VAL A 182 1.32 -12.51 -16.42
C VAL A 182 0.86 -11.16 -15.89
N GLY A 183 0.74 -10.21 -16.83
CA GLY A 183 -0.05 -9.00 -16.71
C GLY A 183 -0.23 -8.28 -18.06
N VAL A 184 -0.76 -8.96 -19.10
CA VAL A 184 -0.82 -8.40 -20.49
C VAL A 184 -2.25 -8.12 -21.00
N ARG A 185 -3.29 -8.76 -20.46
CA ARG A 185 -4.62 -8.74 -21.11
C ARG A 185 -5.50 -7.53 -20.80
N THR A 186 -5.12 -6.74 -19.81
CA THR A 186 -5.88 -5.54 -19.43
C THR A 186 -5.42 -4.31 -20.22
N ALA A 187 -4.13 -4.19 -20.48
CA ALA A 187 -3.56 -3.18 -21.40
C ALA A 187 -4.04 -3.38 -22.85
N ASP A 188 -4.21 -4.65 -23.25
CA ASP A 188 -4.66 -5.04 -24.60
C ASP A 188 -6.11 -4.61 -24.93
N ARG A 189 -6.95 -4.35 -23.91
CA ARG A 189 -8.33 -3.87 -24.11
C ARG A 189 -8.36 -2.39 -24.48
N TRP A 190 -7.56 -1.55 -23.82
CA TRP A 190 -7.42 -0.12 -24.19
C TRP A 190 -6.74 0.06 -25.54
N PHE A 191 -5.85 -0.86 -25.92
CA PHE A 191 -5.27 -0.91 -27.26
C PHE A 191 -6.32 -1.27 -28.34
N ARG A 192 -7.33 -2.09 -28.05
CA ARG A 192 -8.37 -2.45 -29.04
C ARG A 192 -9.39 -1.34 -29.32
N GLU A 193 -9.44 -0.29 -28.50
CA GLU A 193 -10.37 0.84 -28.63
C GLU A 193 -9.75 2.08 -29.33
N GLY A 194 -8.53 1.94 -29.87
CA GLY A 194 -7.97 2.87 -30.85
C GLY A 194 -7.23 4.11 -30.34
N LEU A 195 -7.06 4.27 -29.02
CA LEU A 195 -6.24 5.34 -28.44
C LEU A 195 -4.82 4.80 -28.16
N ARG A 196 -3.79 5.37 -28.80
CA ARG A 196 -2.39 4.91 -28.74
C ARG A 196 -1.49 5.89 -27.98
N SER A 197 -1.82 7.17 -27.91
CA SER A 197 -1.13 8.17 -27.07
C SER A 197 -2.06 9.35 -26.73
N PRO A 198 -1.71 10.20 -25.74
CA PRO A 198 -2.37 11.49 -25.52
C PRO A 198 -2.40 12.38 -26.78
N ASP A 199 -1.47 12.21 -27.72
CA ASP A 199 -1.45 12.92 -29.00
C ASP A 199 -2.64 12.55 -29.90
N ASP A 200 -3.23 11.36 -29.74
CA ASP A 200 -4.46 11.00 -30.43
C ASP A 200 -5.66 11.85 -29.94
N LEU A 201 -5.67 12.30 -28.68
CA LEU A 201 -6.72 13.20 -28.17
C LEU A 201 -6.66 14.58 -28.82
N ILE A 202 -5.47 15.10 -29.10
CA ILE A 202 -5.28 16.35 -29.86
C ILE A 202 -5.80 16.17 -31.29
N ARG A 203 -5.49 15.03 -31.92
CA ARG A 203 -5.84 14.73 -33.31
C ARG A 203 -7.34 14.46 -33.54
N THR A 204 -8.09 14.09 -32.50
CA THR A 204 -9.55 13.83 -32.59
C THR A 204 -10.42 15.10 -32.67
N GLY A 205 -9.84 16.29 -32.47
CA GLY A 205 -10.59 17.56 -32.52
C GLY A 205 -11.58 17.76 -31.36
N GLN A 206 -11.47 16.97 -30.28
CA GLN A 206 -12.29 17.17 -29.08
C GLN A 206 -11.90 18.47 -28.36
N GLN A 207 -12.90 19.21 -27.87
CA GLN A 207 -12.66 20.38 -27.04
C GLN A 207 -12.20 19.98 -25.64
N LEU A 208 -10.89 19.98 -25.43
CA LEU A 208 -10.28 19.75 -24.11
C LEU A 208 -10.40 21.00 -23.24
N ASN A 209 -10.72 20.83 -21.96
CA ASN A 209 -10.67 21.93 -20.99
C ASN A 209 -9.21 22.31 -20.65
N ARG A 210 -8.98 23.49 -20.05
CA ARG A 210 -7.63 24.00 -19.75
C ARG A 210 -6.74 23.02 -18.95
N ALA A 211 -7.33 22.25 -18.03
CA ALA A 211 -6.60 21.25 -17.25
C ALA A 211 -6.15 20.07 -18.13
N GLN A 212 -7.05 19.59 -18.99
CA GLN A 212 -6.76 18.53 -19.95
C GLN A 212 -5.71 18.98 -20.97
N GLN A 213 -5.81 20.20 -21.49
CA GLN A 213 -4.81 20.79 -22.38
C GLN A 213 -3.42 20.81 -21.75
N ALA A 214 -3.30 21.31 -20.51
CA ALA A 214 -2.03 21.34 -19.78
C ALA A 214 -1.51 19.91 -19.49
N GLY A 215 -2.40 18.99 -19.09
CA GLY A 215 -2.02 17.60 -18.84
C GLY A 215 -1.50 16.87 -20.08
N VAL A 216 -2.04 17.17 -21.26
CA VAL A 216 -1.53 16.65 -22.53
C VAL A 216 -0.22 17.34 -22.91
N GLN A 217 -0.16 18.68 -22.83
CA GLN A 217 1.02 19.47 -23.19
C GLN A 217 2.27 19.04 -22.42
N TYR A 218 2.14 18.72 -21.13
CA TYR A 218 3.26 18.37 -20.25
C TYR A 218 3.32 16.87 -19.92
N TYR A 219 2.59 16.03 -20.66
CA TYR A 219 2.39 14.62 -20.32
C TYR A 219 3.70 13.86 -20.04
N ASN A 220 4.70 13.99 -20.92
CA ASN A 220 5.97 13.27 -20.80
C ASN A 220 6.71 13.58 -19.49
N ASP A 221 6.66 14.82 -19.03
CA ASP A 221 7.29 15.20 -17.77
C ASP A 221 6.45 14.78 -16.56
N LEU A 222 5.13 14.88 -16.65
CA LEU A 222 4.21 14.49 -15.57
C LEU A 222 4.19 12.97 -15.33
N GLN A 223 4.63 12.15 -16.30
CA GLN A 223 4.83 10.71 -16.10
C GLN A 223 6.12 10.38 -15.34
N LYS A 224 7.12 11.26 -15.35
CA LYS A 224 8.40 11.04 -14.64
C LYS A 224 8.16 11.24 -13.14
N PRO A 225 8.47 10.24 -12.28
CA PRO A 225 8.34 10.39 -10.84
C PRO A 225 9.10 11.60 -10.32
N VAL A 226 8.51 12.33 -9.38
CA VAL A 226 9.15 13.42 -8.66
C VAL A 226 10.02 12.81 -7.57
N THR A 227 11.30 13.17 -7.50
CA THR A 227 12.20 12.70 -6.45
C THR A 227 12.10 13.54 -5.18
N LYS A 228 12.55 13.01 -4.05
CA LYS A 228 12.63 13.77 -2.79
C LYS A 228 13.48 15.04 -2.94
N ALA A 229 14.60 14.98 -3.65
CA ALA A 229 15.45 16.14 -3.93
C ALA A 229 14.70 17.22 -4.73
N GLU A 230 13.93 16.84 -5.76
CA GLU A 230 13.09 17.79 -6.49
C GLU A 230 11.98 18.38 -5.60
N ALA A 231 11.38 17.56 -4.73
CA ALA A 231 10.38 18.04 -3.77
C ALA A 231 10.98 19.03 -2.74
N ASP A 232 12.24 18.86 -2.35
CA ASP A 232 12.96 19.80 -1.47
C ASP A 232 13.21 21.14 -2.16
N VAL A 233 13.67 21.13 -3.43
CA VAL A 233 13.82 22.36 -4.23
C VAL A 233 12.47 23.08 -4.40
N ILE A 234 11.39 22.34 -4.63
CA ILE A 234 10.03 22.91 -4.70
C ILE A 234 9.60 23.47 -3.33
N SER A 235 9.99 22.83 -2.23
CA SER A 235 9.70 23.32 -0.88
C SER A 235 10.32 24.70 -0.67
N ASP A 236 11.60 24.89 -1.02
CA ASP A 236 12.28 26.19 -0.93
C ASP A 236 11.56 27.29 -1.74
N ILE A 237 11.09 26.93 -2.95
CA ILE A 237 10.34 27.85 -3.83
C ILE A 237 9.01 28.25 -3.17
N VAL A 238 8.26 27.28 -2.66
CA VAL A 238 6.95 27.52 -2.03
C VAL A 238 7.10 28.30 -0.74
N GLU A 239 8.07 27.97 0.11
CA GLU A 239 8.36 28.72 1.34
C GLU A 239 8.68 30.18 1.03
N LYS A 240 9.57 30.43 0.06
CA LYS A 240 9.90 31.79 -0.38
C LYS A 240 8.67 32.55 -0.89
N ALA A 241 7.82 31.90 -1.69
CA ALA A 241 6.61 32.51 -2.21
C ALA A 241 5.63 32.88 -1.09
N VAL A 242 5.42 31.96 -0.15
CA VAL A 242 4.49 32.15 0.98
C VAL A 242 4.98 33.24 1.92
N HIS A 243 6.24 33.22 2.34
CA HIS A 243 6.78 34.22 3.27
C HIS A 243 6.94 35.60 2.64
N ALA A 244 7.08 35.71 1.32
CA ALA A 244 7.06 36.99 0.63
C ALA A 244 5.71 37.71 0.73
N VAL A 245 4.60 36.95 0.80
CA VAL A 245 3.23 37.52 0.80
C VAL A 245 2.55 37.47 2.17
N LEU A 246 2.96 36.56 3.05
CA LEU A 246 2.45 36.41 4.41
C LEU A 246 3.57 35.94 5.36
N PRO A 247 4.39 36.86 5.90
CA PRO A 247 5.37 36.54 6.91
C PRO A 247 4.70 35.89 8.14
N GLY A 248 5.33 34.85 8.70
CA GLY A 248 4.80 34.11 9.85
C GLY A 248 3.87 32.95 9.51
N ALA A 249 3.54 32.75 8.23
CA ALA A 249 2.83 31.56 7.78
C ALA A 249 3.69 30.29 7.96
N GLU A 250 3.03 29.19 8.30
CA GLU A 250 3.61 27.86 8.42
C GLU A 250 3.33 27.06 7.16
N ILE A 251 4.35 26.36 6.64
CA ILE A 251 4.26 25.50 5.46
C ILE A 251 4.74 24.11 5.86
N GLN A 252 4.03 23.07 5.39
CA GLN A 252 4.42 21.68 5.62
C GLN A 252 4.28 20.86 4.34
N LEU A 253 5.32 20.11 4.01
CA LEU A 253 5.30 19.08 2.97
C LEU A 253 4.41 17.92 3.41
N MET A 254 3.46 17.54 2.55
CA MET A 254 2.41 16.56 2.84
C MET A 254 2.53 15.30 1.95
N GLY A 255 1.44 14.54 1.85
CA GLY A 255 1.28 13.48 0.88
C GLY A 255 2.29 12.35 1.04
N GLY A 256 2.73 11.81 -0.11
CA GLY A 256 3.66 10.69 -0.16
C GLY A 256 5.00 10.97 0.53
N PHE A 257 5.53 12.19 0.35
CA PHE A 257 6.82 12.57 0.89
C PHE A 257 6.80 12.69 2.42
N ARG A 258 5.73 13.23 3.03
CA ARG A 258 5.57 13.21 4.50
C ARG A 258 5.54 11.79 5.08
N ARG A 259 5.06 10.81 4.31
CA ARG A 259 5.06 9.38 4.69
C ARG A 259 6.39 8.66 4.37
N GLY A 260 7.43 9.40 3.97
CA GLY A 260 8.77 8.88 3.75
C GLY A 260 9.01 8.28 2.36
N LYS A 261 8.16 8.57 1.36
CA LYS A 261 8.46 8.16 -0.02
C LYS A 261 9.62 8.97 -0.58
N GLU A 262 10.56 8.27 -1.21
CA GLU A 262 11.66 8.90 -1.97
C GLU A 262 11.23 9.40 -3.36
N VAL A 263 10.09 8.88 -3.86
CA VAL A 263 9.49 9.25 -5.14
C VAL A 263 7.98 9.41 -5.04
N GLY A 264 7.43 10.41 -5.73
CA GLY A 264 6.01 10.75 -5.77
C GLY A 264 5.52 11.07 -7.20
N HIS A 265 4.22 11.29 -7.37
CA HIS A 265 3.65 11.76 -8.64
C HIS A 265 3.52 13.28 -8.69
N ASP A 266 3.43 13.91 -7.52
CA ASP A 266 3.17 15.30 -7.24
C ASP A 266 3.77 15.68 -5.88
N VAL A 267 3.83 16.97 -5.62
CA VAL A 267 4.27 17.54 -4.34
C VAL A 267 3.11 18.28 -3.70
N ASP A 268 2.70 17.85 -2.51
CA ASP A 268 1.58 18.42 -1.76
C ASP A 268 2.08 19.33 -0.64
N PHE A 269 1.54 20.54 -0.51
CA PHE A 269 1.82 21.44 0.61
C PHE A 269 0.55 21.86 1.33
N LEU A 270 0.62 21.85 2.66
CA LEU A 270 -0.37 22.48 3.53
C LEU A 270 0.22 23.75 4.14
N ILE A 271 -0.56 24.82 4.08
CA ILE A 271 -0.18 26.16 4.52
C ILE A 271 -1.22 26.64 5.54
N THR A 272 -0.76 27.29 6.61
CA THR A 272 -1.61 27.92 7.61
C THR A 272 -0.93 29.16 8.19
N HIS A 273 -1.61 29.87 9.09
CA HIS A 273 -1.04 30.96 9.86
C HIS A 273 -1.46 30.84 11.33
N PRO A 274 -0.54 30.95 12.33
CA PRO A 274 -0.87 30.76 13.75
C PRO A 274 -1.97 31.70 14.30
N GLU A 275 -2.08 32.89 13.73
CA GLU A 275 -3.22 33.79 13.95
C GLU A 275 -4.34 33.47 12.96
N GLU A 276 -5.44 32.90 13.46
CA GLU A 276 -6.63 32.51 12.68
C GLU A 276 -7.16 33.67 11.82
N GLY A 277 -7.47 33.36 10.56
CA GLY A 277 -8.05 34.31 9.60
C GLY A 277 -7.01 35.08 8.80
N LYS A 278 -5.73 35.10 9.21
CA LYS A 278 -4.67 35.75 8.40
C LYS A 278 -4.36 34.98 7.12
N GLU A 279 -4.66 33.69 7.08
CA GLU A 279 -4.52 32.84 5.90
C GLU A 279 -5.61 33.07 4.84
N GLU A 280 -6.68 33.81 5.16
CA GLU A 280 -7.79 34.02 4.23
C GLU A 280 -7.35 34.77 2.96
N GLY A 281 -7.66 34.20 1.80
CA GLY A 281 -7.34 34.78 0.50
C GLY A 281 -5.83 34.81 0.22
N LEU A 282 -5.08 33.87 0.81
CA LEU A 282 -3.64 33.75 0.61
C LEU A 282 -3.31 33.17 -0.77
N MET A 283 -4.13 32.24 -1.29
CA MET A 283 -3.81 31.52 -2.53
C MET A 283 -3.64 32.43 -3.77
N PRO A 284 -4.50 33.43 -4.03
CA PRO A 284 -4.29 34.37 -5.13
C PRO A 284 -2.98 35.15 -5.03
N LYS A 285 -2.52 35.47 -3.80
CA LYS A 285 -1.26 36.20 -3.58
C LYS A 285 -0.05 35.32 -3.90
N ILE A 286 -0.06 34.07 -3.43
CA ILE A 286 0.99 33.09 -3.72
C ILE A 286 1.08 32.84 -5.22
N THR A 287 -0.06 32.56 -5.87
CA THR A 287 -0.10 32.24 -7.29
C THR A 287 0.34 33.42 -8.16
N ASN A 288 -0.05 34.67 -7.82
CA ASN A 288 0.44 35.85 -8.52
C ASN A 288 1.97 36.02 -8.37
N TRP A 289 2.51 35.82 -7.17
CA TRP A 289 3.97 35.88 -6.96
C TRP A 289 4.71 34.83 -7.80
N LEU A 290 4.22 33.57 -7.81
CA LEU A 290 4.82 32.50 -8.59
C LEU A 290 4.72 32.73 -10.12
N GLU A 291 3.62 33.33 -10.58
CA GLU A 291 3.42 33.75 -11.98
C GLU A 291 4.41 34.85 -12.37
N GLU A 292 4.61 35.88 -11.52
CA GLU A 292 5.59 36.96 -11.74
C GLU A 292 7.03 36.44 -11.81
N GLN A 293 7.36 35.35 -11.11
CA GLN A 293 8.66 34.68 -11.21
C GLN A 293 8.78 33.72 -12.40
N GLY A 294 7.72 33.54 -13.20
CA GLY A 294 7.71 32.63 -14.36
C GLY A 294 7.78 31.14 -13.97
N LEU A 295 7.33 30.80 -12.75
CA LEU A 295 7.41 29.44 -12.19
C LEU A 295 6.15 28.60 -12.41
N LEU A 296 5.04 29.19 -12.88
CA LEU A 296 3.77 28.49 -13.10
C LEU A 296 3.47 28.28 -14.58
N LEU A 297 3.22 27.01 -14.94
CA LEU A 297 2.76 26.58 -16.27
C LEU A 297 1.25 26.41 -16.33
N TYR A 298 0.64 26.05 -15.20
CA TYR A 298 -0.80 25.89 -15.04
C TYR A 298 -1.19 26.13 -13.58
N GLN A 299 -2.36 26.72 -13.36
CA GLN A 299 -2.97 26.78 -12.04
C GLN A 299 -4.50 26.73 -12.12
N LYS A 300 -5.12 26.16 -11.08
CA LYS A 300 -6.55 26.19 -10.83
C LYS A 300 -6.82 26.39 -9.35
N THR A 301 -7.13 27.63 -8.98
CA THR A 301 -7.49 27.99 -7.61
C THR A 301 -8.97 27.74 -7.33
N THR A 302 -9.26 27.18 -6.16
CA THR A 302 -10.61 27.01 -5.59
C THR A 302 -10.63 27.71 -4.24
N ARG A 303 -11.68 28.50 -3.97
CA ARG A 303 -11.85 29.20 -2.68
C ARG A 303 -12.30 28.22 -1.59
N ASN A 304 -11.99 28.57 -0.34
CA ASN A 304 -12.55 27.88 0.80
C ASN A 304 -14.10 28.00 0.77
N SER A 305 -14.77 26.86 0.94
CA SER A 305 -16.24 26.77 0.98
C SER A 305 -16.74 25.92 2.16
N TYR A 306 -15.84 25.57 3.09
CA TYR A 306 -16.21 24.85 4.29
C TYR A 306 -16.83 25.80 5.31
N LEU A 307 -17.99 25.39 5.83
CA LEU A 307 -18.64 26.02 6.96
C LEU A 307 -19.15 24.91 7.87
N GLU A 308 -18.82 25.00 9.15
CA GLU A 308 -19.41 24.11 10.16
C GLU A 308 -20.90 24.43 10.30
N LYS A 309 -21.73 23.39 10.26
CA LYS A 309 -23.16 23.51 10.48
C LYS A 309 -23.50 23.09 11.90
N MET A 310 -24.48 23.77 12.50
CA MET A 310 -24.98 23.45 13.84
C MET A 310 -25.48 22.00 13.94
N ASP A 311 -26.15 21.50 12.90
CA ASP A 311 -26.70 20.13 12.86
C ASP A 311 -25.65 19.06 12.50
N GLY A 312 -24.36 19.40 12.60
CA GLY A 312 -23.25 18.53 12.24
C GLY A 312 -22.88 18.54 10.74
N PRO A 313 -21.82 17.82 10.36
CA PRO A 313 -21.29 17.86 9.00
C PRO A 313 -22.27 17.22 8.03
N ALA A 314 -22.67 17.97 7.00
CA ALA A 314 -23.43 17.41 5.90
C ALA A 314 -22.62 16.29 5.23
N ARG A 315 -23.30 15.21 4.85
CA ARG A 315 -22.69 14.13 4.07
C ARG A 315 -22.21 14.74 2.74
N ALA A 316 -20.90 14.89 2.60
CA ALA A 316 -20.34 15.56 1.43
C ALA A 316 -20.67 14.72 0.18
N PRO A 317 -21.14 15.35 -0.92
CA PRO A 317 -21.41 14.65 -2.17
C PRO A 317 -20.13 14.16 -2.86
N ASN A 318 -18.96 14.66 -2.42
CA ASN A 318 -17.66 14.29 -2.95
C ASN A 318 -16.64 14.11 -1.82
N ASN A 319 -15.63 13.27 -2.03
CA ASN A 319 -14.59 12.94 -1.05
C ASN A 319 -13.50 14.00 -0.90
N MET A 320 -13.52 15.06 -1.73
CA MET A 320 -12.55 16.15 -1.64
C MET A 320 -12.90 17.13 -0.53
N ASP A 321 -11.88 17.69 0.11
CA ASP A 321 -12.05 18.77 1.07
C ASP A 321 -12.63 20.04 0.41
N ARG A 322 -12.81 21.08 1.20
CA ARG A 322 -13.40 22.35 0.80
C ARG A 322 -12.51 23.52 1.21
N PHE A 323 -11.24 23.27 1.50
CA PHE A 323 -10.25 24.31 1.79
C PHE A 323 -9.98 25.19 0.56
N GLU A 324 -9.35 26.34 0.79
CA GLU A 324 -8.75 27.08 -0.31
C GLU A 324 -7.56 26.26 -0.85
N ARG A 325 -7.51 26.05 -2.17
CA ARG A 325 -6.50 25.18 -2.79
C ARG A 325 -6.16 25.62 -4.19
N CYS A 326 -4.96 25.28 -4.65
CA CYS A 326 -4.51 25.45 -6.01
C CYS A 326 -3.88 24.17 -6.52
N PHE A 327 -4.47 23.59 -7.58
CA PHE A 327 -3.83 22.54 -8.36
C PHE A 327 -3.00 23.19 -9.45
N SER A 328 -1.71 22.88 -9.51
CA SER A 328 -0.78 23.58 -10.38
C SER A 328 0.26 22.69 -11.04
N ILE A 329 0.91 23.25 -12.06
CA ILE A 329 2.09 22.67 -12.70
C ILE A 329 3.20 23.73 -12.64
N PHE A 330 4.29 23.38 -11.97
CA PHE A 330 5.47 24.22 -11.80
C PHE A 330 6.46 23.98 -12.94
N LYS A 331 7.20 25.02 -13.30
CA LYS A 331 8.37 25.00 -14.18
C LYS A 331 9.63 24.79 -13.32
N LEU A 332 10.06 23.55 -13.13
CA LEU A 332 11.23 23.23 -12.31
C LEU A 332 12.50 23.21 -13.17
N GLN A 333 13.48 24.04 -12.86
CA GLN A 333 14.78 24.03 -13.54
C GLN A 333 15.51 22.72 -13.28
N ALA A 334 16.13 22.14 -14.31
CA ALA A 334 16.99 20.98 -14.14
C ALA A 334 18.21 21.38 -13.30
N SER A 335 18.46 20.70 -12.19
CA SER A 335 19.70 20.89 -11.44
C SER A 335 20.88 20.47 -12.32
N ALA A 336 21.90 21.32 -12.46
CA ALA A 336 23.14 21.06 -13.21
C ALA A 336 23.95 19.83 -12.75
N GLU A 337 23.46 19.10 -11.74
CA GLU A 337 24.08 17.90 -11.17
C GLU A 337 23.74 16.60 -11.93
N SER A 338 22.70 16.59 -12.79
CA SER A 338 22.40 15.42 -13.65
C SER A 338 23.28 15.32 -14.90
N CYS A 339 23.94 16.42 -15.31
CA CYS A 339 24.70 16.51 -16.56
C CYS A 339 26.19 16.13 -16.46
N LYS A 340 26.66 15.59 -15.31
CA LYS A 340 28.09 15.27 -15.10
C LYS A 340 28.46 13.78 -15.17
N SER A 341 27.57 12.89 -15.61
CA SER A 341 27.96 11.53 -16.01
C SER A 341 27.98 11.41 -17.52
N ASN A 342 29.18 11.25 -18.08
CA ASN A 342 29.52 10.94 -19.48
C ASN A 342 30.03 12.12 -20.33
N SER A 343 31.17 12.68 -19.95
CA SER A 343 32.13 13.19 -20.93
C SER A 343 33.56 13.02 -20.40
N THR A 344 34.09 11.81 -20.56
CA THR A 344 35.55 11.62 -20.61
C THR A 344 35.94 11.36 -22.05
N THR A 345 36.61 12.35 -22.59
CA THR A 345 37.17 12.52 -23.92
C THR A 345 38.21 11.45 -24.26
N SER A 346 38.15 10.90 -25.47
CA SER A 346 39.36 10.59 -26.25
C SER A 346 39.09 10.72 -27.76
N VAL A 347 39.68 11.78 -28.30
CA VAL A 347 40.11 12.08 -29.68
C VAL A 347 40.72 10.81 -30.35
N GLN A 348 40.56 10.44 -31.64
CA GLN A 348 40.81 11.12 -32.92
C GLN A 348 40.40 10.14 -34.05
N ASP A 349 39.83 10.59 -35.18
CA ASP A 349 40.35 10.29 -36.54
C ASP A 349 39.52 10.89 -37.69
N ILE A 350 40.20 11.08 -38.82
CA ILE A 350 40.01 12.06 -39.90
C ILE A 350 39.35 11.46 -41.17
N SER A 351 38.71 12.33 -41.98
CA SER A 351 38.36 12.25 -43.43
C SER A 351 37.20 11.30 -43.84
N THR A 352 36.33 11.56 -44.83
CA THR A 352 36.31 12.43 -46.03
C THR A 352 34.84 12.57 -46.52
N GLY A 353 34.53 13.62 -47.29
CA GLY A 353 33.15 14.12 -47.51
C GLY A 353 32.19 13.35 -48.43
N SER A 354 30.94 13.82 -48.45
CA SER A 354 30.00 13.83 -49.58
C SER A 354 28.74 14.62 -49.19
N GLU A 355 28.43 15.65 -49.98
CA GLU A 355 27.23 16.47 -49.89
C GLU A 355 25.98 15.63 -50.16
N THR A 356 25.10 15.54 -49.18
CA THR A 356 23.67 15.27 -49.40
C THR A 356 22.86 16.14 -48.44
N GLU A 357 22.20 17.15 -48.98
CA GLU A 357 21.21 17.96 -48.26
C GLU A 357 20.10 17.03 -47.74
N ARG A 358 20.07 16.84 -46.41
CA ARG A 358 18.92 16.27 -45.70
C ARG A 358 18.09 17.41 -45.10
N PRO A 359 16.76 17.25 -44.97
CA PRO A 359 15.90 18.29 -44.42
C PRO A 359 16.38 18.63 -43.00
N ARG A 360 16.34 19.92 -42.65
CA ARG A 360 16.62 20.40 -41.30
C ARG A 360 15.65 19.74 -40.33
N ASP A 361 16.09 18.67 -39.68
CA ASP A 361 15.47 18.17 -38.46
C ASP A 361 15.55 19.30 -37.43
N GLN A 362 14.38 19.81 -37.03
CA GLN A 362 14.25 20.68 -35.87
C GLN A 362 14.62 19.84 -34.65
N HIS A 363 15.91 19.83 -34.29
CA HIS A 363 16.33 19.45 -32.96
C HIS A 363 15.54 20.30 -31.96
N SER A 364 14.62 19.66 -31.26
CA SER A 364 14.01 20.19 -30.05
C SER A 364 15.15 20.58 -29.11
N GLU A 365 15.28 21.87 -28.82
CA GLU A 365 16.12 22.31 -27.70
C GLU A 365 15.65 21.52 -26.46
N GLU A 366 16.52 20.67 -25.89
CA GLU A 366 16.23 20.01 -24.63
C GLU A 366 16.07 21.12 -23.59
N SER A 367 14.81 21.39 -23.27
CA SER A 367 14.41 22.40 -22.31
C SER A 367 15.12 22.16 -20.97
N ASP A 368 15.84 23.17 -20.48
CA ASP A 368 16.60 23.16 -19.21
C ASP A 368 15.71 23.10 -17.95
N TRP A 369 14.43 22.75 -18.13
CA TRP A 369 13.42 22.66 -17.09
C TRP A 369 12.42 21.56 -17.44
N ARG A 370 11.75 21.02 -16.41
CA ARG A 370 10.65 20.06 -16.55
C ARG A 370 9.40 20.49 -15.79
N ALA A 371 8.24 20.02 -16.26
CA ALA A 371 6.96 20.25 -15.59
C ALA A 371 6.78 19.32 -14.37
N VAL A 372 6.36 19.88 -13.22
CA VAL A 372 6.07 19.11 -11.99
C VAL A 372 4.71 19.50 -11.43
N ARG A 373 3.86 18.52 -11.08
CA ARG A 373 2.60 18.78 -10.38
C ARG A 373 2.85 19.20 -8.94
N VAL A 374 2.24 20.31 -8.54
CA VAL A 374 2.28 20.80 -7.16
C VAL A 374 0.87 21.18 -6.73
N ASP A 375 0.44 20.66 -5.59
CA ASP A 375 -0.88 20.92 -5.02
C ASP A 375 -0.69 21.73 -3.72
N LEU A 376 -1.24 22.95 -3.68
CA LEU A 376 -1.15 23.85 -2.55
C LEU A 376 -2.50 23.95 -1.85
N VAL A 377 -2.51 23.91 -0.52
CA VAL A 377 -3.74 23.92 0.29
C VAL A 377 -3.56 24.87 1.45
N VAL A 378 -4.56 25.71 1.70
CA VAL A 378 -4.58 26.65 2.81
C VAL A 378 -5.69 26.27 3.78
N SER A 379 -5.29 26.01 5.03
CA SER A 379 -6.20 25.65 6.12
C SER A 379 -6.19 26.74 7.19
N PRO A 380 -7.35 27.09 7.76
CA PRO A 380 -7.39 27.82 9.03
C PRO A 380 -6.64 27.06 10.12
N TYR A 381 -6.02 27.77 11.05
CA TYR A 381 -5.17 27.18 12.09
C TYR A 381 -5.94 26.19 12.96
N SER A 382 -7.19 26.54 13.30
CA SER A 382 -8.12 25.71 14.05
C SER A 382 -8.45 24.36 13.40
N GLN A 383 -8.23 24.23 12.09
CA GLN A 383 -8.48 23.01 11.31
C GLN A 383 -7.18 22.31 10.88
N PHE A 384 -6.02 22.90 11.18
CA PHE A 384 -4.73 22.48 10.63
C PHE A 384 -4.36 21.03 10.99
N ALA A 385 -4.70 20.56 12.20
CA ALA A 385 -4.48 19.16 12.58
C ALA A 385 -5.29 18.17 11.73
N PHE A 386 -6.55 18.49 11.44
CA PHE A 386 -7.42 17.67 10.59
C PHE A 386 -6.97 17.71 9.13
N ALA A 387 -6.55 18.88 8.66
CA ALA A 387 -6.03 19.06 7.32
C ALA A 387 -4.72 18.28 7.14
N THR A 388 -3.82 18.35 8.12
CA THR A 388 -2.56 17.60 8.16
C THR A 388 -2.84 16.11 8.06
N LEU A 389 -3.74 15.59 8.89
CA LEU A 389 -4.14 14.17 8.87
C LEU A 389 -4.68 13.75 7.48
N GLY A 390 -5.62 14.53 6.94
CA GLY A 390 -6.25 14.27 5.64
C GLY A 390 -5.29 14.30 4.46
N TRP A 391 -4.41 15.28 4.41
CA TRP A 391 -3.44 15.48 3.33
C TRP A 391 -2.17 14.64 3.49
N THR A 392 -1.93 14.07 4.67
CA THR A 392 -0.87 13.08 4.86
C THR A 392 -1.22 11.75 4.19
N GLY A 393 -2.47 11.31 4.23
CA GLY A 393 -2.88 10.02 3.69
C GLY A 393 -2.27 8.80 4.43
N SER A 394 -2.19 7.61 3.81
CA SER A 394 -2.59 7.28 2.43
C SER A 394 -4.11 7.38 2.18
N LYS A 395 -4.53 7.40 0.90
CA LYS A 395 -5.96 7.38 0.52
C LYS A 395 -6.74 6.25 1.21
N LEU A 396 -6.11 5.08 1.36
CA LEU A 396 -6.73 3.95 2.05
C LEU A 396 -6.76 4.15 3.56
N PHE A 397 -5.66 4.65 4.15
CA PHE A 397 -5.59 4.93 5.58
C PHE A 397 -6.72 5.88 6.00
N GLU A 398 -6.86 7.00 5.30
CA GLU A 398 -7.92 7.99 5.53
C GLU A 398 -9.33 7.41 5.37
N ARG A 399 -9.53 6.57 4.35
CA ARG A 399 -10.82 5.90 4.14
C ARG A 399 -11.18 4.99 5.32
N GLU A 400 -10.22 4.20 5.80
CA GLU A 400 -10.45 3.29 6.93
C GLU A 400 -10.55 4.04 8.26
N LEU A 401 -9.85 5.16 8.43
CA LEU A 401 -9.96 6.03 9.61
C LEU A 401 -11.34 6.66 9.71
N ARG A 402 -11.87 7.20 8.61
CA ARG A 402 -13.24 7.74 8.55
C ARG A 402 -14.29 6.64 8.73
N ARG A 403 -14.04 5.44 8.19
CA ARG A 403 -14.90 4.27 8.41
C ARG A 403 -14.92 3.87 9.89
N TRP A 404 -13.77 3.82 10.57
CA TRP A 404 -13.66 3.55 12.01
C TRP A 404 -14.42 4.60 12.82
N ALA A 405 -14.18 5.88 12.56
CA ALA A 405 -14.89 6.97 13.23
C ALA A 405 -16.42 6.80 13.13
N GLY A 406 -16.94 6.55 11.93
CA GLY A 406 -18.37 6.40 11.70
C GLY A 406 -18.97 5.14 12.31
N GLN A 407 -18.33 3.98 12.11
CA GLN A 407 -18.89 2.67 12.47
C GLN A 407 -18.68 2.32 13.94
N GLU A 408 -17.53 2.68 14.50
CA GLU A 408 -17.09 2.19 15.81
C GLU A 408 -17.16 3.29 16.88
N LYS A 409 -17.12 4.57 16.48
CA LYS A 409 -17.14 5.72 17.39
C LYS A 409 -18.38 6.59 17.28
N HIS A 410 -19.22 6.38 16.27
CA HIS A 410 -20.37 7.25 15.94
C HIS A 410 -19.96 8.72 15.72
N MET A 411 -18.75 8.91 15.20
CA MET A 411 -18.18 10.21 14.88
C MET A 411 -18.04 10.38 13.36
N SER A 412 -18.14 11.61 12.89
CA SER A 412 -17.90 11.96 11.49
C SER A 412 -16.56 12.69 11.37
N LEU A 413 -15.56 12.02 10.80
CA LEU A 413 -14.25 12.59 10.54
C LEU A 413 -14.16 13.07 9.09
N SER A 414 -13.60 14.27 8.90
CA SER A 414 -13.22 14.83 7.60
C SER A 414 -11.87 15.54 7.69
N SER A 415 -11.35 16.03 6.57
CA SER A 415 -10.13 16.86 6.57
C SER A 415 -10.30 18.20 7.29
N HIS A 416 -11.51 18.58 7.71
CA HIS A 416 -11.78 19.88 8.34
C HIS A 416 -12.01 19.76 9.85
N ALA A 417 -12.69 18.68 10.27
CA ALA A 417 -13.16 18.54 11.63
C ALA A 417 -13.53 17.11 11.97
N LEU A 418 -13.66 16.85 13.27
CA LEU A 418 -14.27 15.66 13.86
C LEU A 418 -15.55 16.06 14.60
N TYR A 419 -16.67 15.44 14.25
CA TYR A 419 -17.97 15.67 14.89
C TYR A 419 -18.43 14.43 15.66
N ASP A 420 -18.75 14.57 16.94
CA ASP A 420 -19.32 13.52 17.76
C ASP A 420 -20.86 13.57 17.68
N SER A 421 -21.47 12.57 17.04
CA SER A 421 -22.92 12.51 16.86
C SER A 421 -23.68 12.16 18.14
N LYS A 422 -23.01 11.61 19.16
CA LYS A 422 -23.64 11.33 20.45
C LYS A 422 -23.72 12.58 21.31
N GLN A 423 -22.67 13.41 21.25
CA GLN A 423 -22.57 14.67 22.00
C GLN A 423 -23.14 15.87 21.24
N ASN A 424 -23.38 15.72 19.94
CA ASN A 424 -23.75 16.80 19.01
C ASN A 424 -22.76 17.98 19.05
N LEU A 425 -21.46 17.68 18.99
CA LEU A 425 -20.41 18.67 19.15
C LEU A 425 -19.22 18.41 18.21
N TYR A 426 -18.63 19.49 17.69
CA TYR A 426 -17.33 19.45 17.02
C TYR A 426 -16.20 19.36 18.05
N LEU A 427 -15.39 18.32 17.95
CA LEU A 427 -14.19 18.13 18.74
C LEU A 427 -13.03 18.89 18.09
N ARG A 428 -12.34 19.72 18.86
CA ARG A 428 -11.17 20.49 18.42
C ARG A 428 -9.90 19.70 18.69
N ALA A 429 -8.94 19.79 17.78
CA ALA A 429 -7.62 19.17 17.92
C ALA A 429 -6.54 20.11 17.41
N LYS A 430 -5.42 20.18 18.12
CA LYS A 430 -4.21 20.91 17.73
C LYS A 430 -3.15 20.01 17.11
N THR A 431 -3.26 18.69 17.34
CA THR A 431 -2.29 17.69 16.88
C THR A 431 -3.02 16.49 16.30
N GLU A 432 -2.32 15.70 15.47
CA GLU A 432 -2.87 14.45 14.95
C GLU A 432 -3.12 13.46 16.10
N GLU A 433 -2.25 13.42 17.09
CA GLU A 433 -2.31 12.61 18.30
C GLU A 433 -3.62 12.81 19.08
N GLU A 434 -4.07 14.05 19.23
CA GLU A 434 -5.37 14.37 19.84
C GLU A 434 -6.54 13.77 19.05
N ILE A 435 -6.48 13.80 17.71
CA ILE A 435 -7.51 13.19 16.84
C ILE A 435 -7.55 11.67 17.06
N PHE A 436 -6.39 11.01 17.12
CA PHE A 436 -6.30 9.58 17.42
C PHE A 436 -6.83 9.25 18.82
N ALA A 437 -6.53 10.10 19.82
CA ALA A 437 -7.02 9.95 21.18
C ALA A 437 -8.56 10.02 21.25
N TYR A 438 -9.20 10.98 20.57
CA TYR A 438 -10.67 11.04 20.48
C TYR A 438 -11.27 9.79 19.84
N LEU A 439 -10.59 9.23 18.84
CA LEU A 439 -11.00 8.00 18.17
C LEU A 439 -10.67 6.72 18.97
N GLY A 440 -10.00 6.85 20.12
CA GLY A 440 -9.51 5.73 20.94
C GLY A 440 -8.62 4.78 20.13
N LEU A 441 -7.73 5.34 19.32
CA LEU A 441 -6.75 4.63 18.51
C LEU A 441 -5.34 4.93 19.04
N GLU A 442 -4.45 3.94 18.94
CA GLU A 442 -3.02 4.19 19.09
C GLU A 442 -2.56 5.11 17.96
N PHE A 443 -1.74 6.12 18.30
CA PHE A 443 -1.18 7.02 17.29
C PHE A 443 -0.25 6.27 16.34
N ILE A 444 -0.52 6.39 15.04
CA ILE A 444 0.31 5.83 13.98
C ILE A 444 1.09 6.98 13.33
N PRO A 445 2.43 6.98 13.37
CA PRO A 445 3.23 8.04 12.77
C PRO A 445 3.08 8.03 11.23
N PRO A 446 3.29 9.17 10.54
CA PRO A 446 3.08 9.29 9.09
C PRO A 446 3.81 8.25 8.24
N SER A 447 5.04 7.88 8.62
CA SER A 447 5.87 6.87 7.96
C SER A 447 5.27 5.47 7.96
N GLU A 448 4.29 5.21 8.83
CA GLU A 448 3.60 3.94 8.98
C GLU A 448 2.14 3.99 8.48
N ARG A 449 1.75 5.04 7.76
CA ARG A 449 0.42 5.18 7.14
C ARG A 449 0.41 4.79 5.66
N ASN A 450 1.34 3.94 5.21
CA ASN A 450 1.49 3.51 3.82
C ASN A 450 0.56 2.35 3.44
N ALA A 451 -0.70 2.43 3.92
CA ALA A 451 -1.76 1.45 3.71
C ALA A 451 -2.10 1.24 2.23
#